data_AF-A0A4S3J3V3-F1
#
_entry.id   AF-A0A4S3J3V3-F1
#
_cell.length_a   1.000
_cell.length_b   1.000
_cell.length_c   1.000
_cell.angle_alpha   90.00
_cell.angle_beta   90.00
_cell.angle_gamma   90.00
#
_symmetry.space_group_name_H-M   'P 1'
#
loop_
_entity.id
_entity.type
_entity.pdbx_description
1 polymer ?
#
loop_
_entity_poly.entity_id
_entity_poly.type
_entity_poly.pdbx_seq_one_letter_code
_entity_poly.pdbx_strand_id
1 'polypeptide(L)'
;MGSPRPSVSQLWDTAMKKLFPRRVSQTRDQVCDTFVSLQSSNTSEHTDAFYMYSNSLEEQNQKCVASQLRSSDSTDVSYSSALMDPIERPTLPYTISSPNWNIFSESIKYLDGRPNEDAADWLHSVLSVFSKVYTVAKIVIIILLHYGVELEDMPDSLLSHVAHAEEVVITDSLVELIDAVEGLYYAIYSRLIMEIANVDLSSCFHLSLQRMASKDASALPEPSHLSRILCLCKEILELPTVCRDINSALVKQHQHEYVRHSVDRVGNIGFCLDDLLGYRRYILGVATNDSSAFRQKWSDADLMYEMPPEEILAILSEKYLAIASKMVFQDEPSTSELPFVNPEKVDPEIWEQELIKDHRQATLAKLEGKCLGEVRRDDDRRRLSDYMKEQKCICRSSCSCAWDCTLDPERRCPCAERLMRIMLAKRRKGPGSRHFGVRCSSLAKAIFQGVSCIRRDVDDYEIAVELDRALLLFTEEVQKQRVAAAKANGVKSLSDD
;
A
#
# COMPACT_ATOMS: atom_id res chain seq x y z
N MET A 1 47.49 -24.19 15.88
CA MET A 1 46.75 -23.15 15.12
C MET A 1 45.28 -23.27 15.50
N GLY A 2 44.77 -22.33 16.30
CA GLY A 2 43.38 -22.38 16.77
C GLY A 2 42.45 -21.82 15.70
N SER A 3 41.43 -22.60 15.31
CA SER A 3 40.34 -22.12 14.45
C SER A 3 39.70 -20.87 15.07
N PRO A 4 39.45 -19.81 14.29
CA PRO A 4 38.77 -18.63 14.82
C PRO A 4 37.35 -19.05 15.23
N ARG A 5 37.02 -18.87 16.51
CA ARG A 5 35.65 -19.01 16.99
C ARG A 5 34.80 -17.98 16.22
N PRO A 6 33.76 -18.40 15.48
CA PRO A 6 32.87 -17.44 14.84
C PRO A 6 32.27 -16.52 15.90
N SER A 7 32.16 -15.23 15.59
CA SER A 7 31.54 -14.27 16.50
C SER A 7 30.11 -14.73 16.81
N VAL A 8 29.63 -14.41 18.01
CA VAL A 8 28.27 -14.73 18.44
C VAL A 8 27.24 -14.27 17.38
N SER A 9 27.48 -13.13 16.72
CA SER A 9 26.67 -12.65 15.59
C SER A 9 26.61 -13.62 14.40
N GLN A 10 27.72 -14.25 13.99
CA GLN A 10 27.76 -15.16 12.84
C GLN A 10 27.07 -16.50 13.11
N LEU A 11 27.19 -17.03 14.34
CA LEU A 11 26.46 -18.22 14.75
C LEU A 11 24.95 -17.97 14.79
N TRP A 12 24.53 -16.78 15.23
CA TRP A 12 23.12 -16.39 15.25
C TRP A 12 22.57 -16.03 13.88
N ASP A 13 23.34 -15.38 13.01
CA ASP A 13 22.95 -15.19 11.61
C ASP A 13 22.70 -16.55 10.92
N THR A 14 23.50 -17.55 11.27
CA THR A 14 23.32 -18.93 10.80
C THR A 14 22.07 -19.57 11.42
N ALA A 15 21.79 -19.35 12.70
CA ALA A 15 20.57 -19.82 13.37
C ALA A 15 19.31 -19.15 12.82
N MET A 16 19.34 -17.83 12.58
CA MET A 16 18.26 -17.05 11.98
C MET A 16 17.99 -17.44 10.55
N LYS A 17 19.02 -17.73 9.74
CA LYS A 17 18.85 -18.30 8.40
C LYS A 17 18.22 -19.70 8.44
N LYS A 18 18.42 -20.47 9.51
CA LYS A 18 17.80 -21.79 9.71
C LYS A 18 16.36 -21.69 10.23
N LEU A 19 16.08 -20.74 11.13
CA LEU A 19 14.77 -20.51 11.75
C LEU A 19 13.81 -19.75 10.83
N PHE A 20 14.34 -18.83 10.03
CA PHE A 20 13.61 -17.99 9.08
C PHE A 20 14.29 -18.05 7.71
N PRO A 21 14.29 -19.22 7.04
CA PRO A 21 14.91 -19.34 5.74
C PRO A 21 14.23 -18.40 4.73
N ARG A 22 15.03 -17.60 4.03
CA ARG A 22 14.59 -16.95 2.79
C ARG A 22 14.38 -18.06 1.76
N ARG A 23 13.30 -18.00 0.97
CA ARG A 23 13.13 -18.95 -0.14
C ARG A 23 14.34 -18.83 -1.07
N VAL A 24 15.17 -19.87 -1.11
CA VAL A 24 16.05 -20.13 -2.24
C VAL A 24 15.17 -20.89 -3.22
N SER A 25 14.94 -20.32 -4.40
CA SER A 25 14.21 -20.96 -5.49
C SER A 25 14.82 -22.34 -5.74
N GLN A 26 14.15 -23.39 -5.25
CA GLN A 26 14.35 -24.73 -5.74
C GLN A 26 13.73 -24.76 -7.13
N THR A 27 14.59 -24.92 -8.12
CA THR A 27 14.26 -25.34 -9.48
C THR A 27 13.34 -26.57 -9.39
N ARG A 28 12.07 -26.35 -9.68
CA ARG A 28 11.18 -27.40 -10.13
C ARG A 28 10.45 -26.86 -11.35
N ASP A 29 10.89 -27.36 -12.50
CA ASP A 29 10.37 -27.06 -13.82
C ASP A 29 8.87 -27.36 -13.89
N GLN A 30 8.07 -26.31 -13.74
CA GLN A 30 6.77 -26.14 -14.38
C GLN A 30 6.53 -24.62 -14.41
N VAL A 31 7.18 -24.01 -15.37
CA VAL A 31 7.07 -22.60 -15.72
C VAL A 31 5.64 -22.36 -16.22
N CYS A 32 4.86 -21.60 -15.47
CA CYS A 32 3.61 -21.04 -15.98
C CYS A 32 3.96 -19.74 -16.71
N ASP A 33 4.31 -19.91 -17.99
CA ASP A 33 4.57 -18.86 -18.98
C ASP A 33 3.26 -18.11 -19.35
N THR A 34 2.65 -17.39 -18.42
CA THR A 34 1.50 -16.53 -18.79
C THR A 34 1.50 -15.14 -18.15
N PHE A 35 2.62 -14.73 -17.56
CA PHE A 35 2.92 -13.31 -17.37
C PHE A 35 4.25 -12.97 -18.05
N VAL A 36 4.13 -12.25 -19.17
CA VAL A 36 5.16 -11.51 -19.94
C VAL A 36 5.83 -12.23 -21.14
N SER A 37 5.60 -11.66 -22.33
CA SER A 37 6.53 -11.61 -23.47
C SER A 37 6.10 -10.42 -24.36
N LEU A 38 6.74 -9.24 -24.28
CA LEU A 38 8.03 -8.77 -24.85
C LEU A 38 7.81 -7.87 -26.08
N GLN A 39 8.26 -6.62 -26.00
CA GLN A 39 9.35 -6.16 -26.87
C GLN A 39 10.09 -4.98 -26.24
N SER A 40 11.41 -5.14 -26.15
CA SER A 40 12.37 -4.15 -25.71
C SER A 40 12.57 -3.07 -26.77
N SER A 41 12.47 -1.80 -26.37
CA SER A 41 13.14 -0.70 -27.08
C SER A 41 13.87 0.17 -26.07
N ASN A 42 15.20 0.13 -26.16
CA ASN A 42 16.11 1.03 -25.46
C ASN A 42 15.88 2.46 -25.94
N THR A 43 15.41 3.34 -25.05
CA THR A 43 15.67 4.78 -25.14
C THR A 43 15.94 5.33 -23.74
N SER A 44 17.16 5.79 -23.52
CA SER A 44 17.55 6.51 -22.31
C SER A 44 16.94 7.90 -22.34
N GLU A 45 15.97 8.18 -21.47
CA GLU A 45 15.36 9.50 -21.35
C GLU A 45 15.99 10.26 -20.17
N HIS A 46 17.22 10.70 -20.40
CA HIS A 46 17.85 11.75 -19.60
C HIS A 46 18.07 12.97 -20.48
N THR A 47 16.99 13.62 -20.88
CA THR A 47 17.07 15.01 -21.34
C THR A 47 15.79 15.75 -20.98
N ASP A 48 16.03 16.76 -20.13
CA ASP A 48 15.34 18.03 -20.12
C ASP A 48 13.93 18.13 -19.49
N ALA A 49 13.92 18.60 -18.23
CA ALA A 49 12.97 19.59 -17.72
C ALA A 49 13.36 19.95 -16.28
N PHE A 50 14.56 20.50 -16.11
CA PHE A 50 14.97 21.19 -14.88
C PHE A 50 14.48 22.64 -14.98
N TYR A 51 13.24 22.97 -14.63
CA TYR A 51 12.85 24.33 -14.23
C TYR A 51 11.44 24.38 -13.58
N MET A 52 11.40 25.11 -12.45
CA MET A 52 10.27 25.71 -11.69
C MET A 52 9.11 24.84 -11.21
N TYR A 53 8.92 24.78 -9.88
CA TYR A 53 7.79 25.39 -9.16
C TYR A 53 7.84 24.97 -7.68
N SER A 54 8.25 25.90 -6.83
CA SER A 54 7.92 25.97 -5.40
C SER A 54 6.87 27.07 -5.27
N ASN A 55 5.79 26.82 -4.53
CA ASN A 55 4.65 27.71 -4.22
C ASN A 55 3.34 27.54 -5.03
N SER A 56 2.84 26.32 -5.24
CA SER A 56 1.46 26.13 -5.75
C SER A 56 0.47 25.52 -4.75
N LEU A 57 0.83 25.40 -3.47
CA LEU A 57 -0.04 24.79 -2.45
C LEU A 57 -1.02 25.78 -1.78
N GLU A 58 -0.89 27.09 -2.01
CA GLU A 58 -1.74 28.10 -1.36
C GLU A 58 -2.75 28.78 -2.30
N GLU A 59 -2.49 28.88 -3.61
CA GLU A 59 -3.42 29.55 -4.55
C GLU A 59 -4.59 28.67 -5.02
N GLN A 60 -4.46 27.34 -4.97
CA GLN A 60 -5.51 26.43 -5.45
C GLN A 60 -6.68 26.29 -4.46
N ASN A 61 -6.42 26.50 -3.16
CA ASN A 61 -7.45 26.49 -2.12
C ASN A 61 -8.31 27.77 -2.12
N GLN A 62 -7.78 28.90 -2.58
CA GLN A 62 -8.56 30.15 -2.64
C GLN A 62 -9.54 30.21 -3.83
N LYS A 63 -9.27 29.48 -4.92
CA LYS A 63 -10.20 29.41 -6.07
C LYS A 63 -11.40 28.50 -5.82
N CYS A 64 -11.28 27.45 -4.98
CA CYS A 64 -12.42 26.59 -4.64
C CYS A 64 -13.46 27.28 -3.73
N VAL A 65 -13.04 28.22 -2.87
CA VAL A 65 -13.97 28.88 -1.93
C VAL A 65 -14.78 30.00 -2.61
N ALA A 66 -14.26 30.60 -3.69
CA ALA A 66 -14.94 31.68 -4.40
C ALA A 66 -16.08 31.20 -5.32
N SER A 67 -16.14 29.91 -5.68
CA SER A 67 -17.13 29.37 -6.62
C SER A 67 -18.41 28.83 -5.96
N GLN A 68 -18.49 28.80 -4.63
CA GLN A 68 -19.67 28.31 -3.88
C GLN A 68 -20.69 29.40 -3.50
N LEU A 69 -20.50 30.66 -3.92
CA LEU A 69 -21.33 31.79 -3.45
C LEU A 69 -22.13 32.53 -4.54
N ARG A 70 -22.33 31.96 -5.72
CA ARG A 70 -23.24 32.55 -6.72
C ARG A 70 -24.03 31.52 -7.51
N SER A 71 -25.27 31.28 -7.11
CA SER A 71 -26.46 31.50 -7.96
C SER A 71 -27.70 30.95 -7.26
N SER A 72 -28.42 31.85 -6.60
CA SER A 72 -29.86 31.74 -6.44
C SER A 72 -30.44 32.81 -7.33
N ASP A 73 -31.24 32.44 -8.32
CA ASP A 73 -32.31 33.29 -8.83
C ASP A 73 -33.40 32.40 -9.44
N SER A 74 -34.60 32.57 -8.88
CA SER A 74 -35.83 31.94 -9.33
C SER A 74 -36.30 32.59 -10.63
N THR A 75 -36.81 31.79 -11.57
CA THR A 75 -37.94 32.21 -12.39
C THR A 75 -38.88 31.04 -12.63
N ASP A 76 -40.10 31.26 -12.18
CA ASP A 76 -41.30 30.45 -12.28
C ASP A 76 -41.89 30.60 -13.70
N VAL A 77 -41.78 29.59 -14.56
CA VAL A 77 -42.62 29.48 -15.77
C VAL A 77 -42.87 28.00 -16.11
N SER A 78 -44.15 27.65 -16.06
CA SER A 78 -44.75 26.39 -16.49
C SER A 78 -44.52 26.07 -17.97
N TYR A 79 -44.03 24.85 -18.27
CA TYR A 79 -44.35 24.13 -19.51
C TYR A 79 -44.65 22.67 -19.19
N SER A 80 -45.91 22.30 -19.38
CA SER A 80 -46.41 20.93 -19.31
C SER A 80 -46.08 20.24 -20.64
N SER A 81 -45.01 19.43 -20.68
CA SER A 81 -44.64 18.67 -21.87
C SER A 81 -44.01 17.33 -21.48
N ALA A 82 -44.70 16.24 -21.83
CA ALA A 82 -44.29 14.83 -21.76
C ALA A 82 -43.96 14.28 -20.36
N LEU A 83 -44.86 13.45 -19.83
CA LEU A 83 -44.56 12.45 -18.80
C LEU A 83 -43.62 11.39 -19.42
N MET A 84 -42.35 11.74 -19.55
CA MET A 84 -41.28 10.75 -19.47
C MET A 84 -41.04 10.60 -17.97
N ASP A 85 -41.18 9.40 -17.42
CA ASP A 85 -40.74 9.16 -16.04
C ASP A 85 -39.32 9.74 -15.90
N PRO A 86 -39.05 10.59 -14.90
CA PRO A 86 -37.72 11.15 -14.72
C PRO A 86 -36.74 9.98 -14.66
N ILE A 87 -35.74 9.95 -15.54
CA ILE A 87 -34.62 9.01 -15.41
C ILE A 87 -34.09 9.24 -13.98
N GLU A 88 -34.27 8.26 -13.10
CA GLU A 88 -33.88 8.35 -11.70
C GLU A 88 -32.35 8.48 -11.64
N ARG A 89 -31.88 9.72 -11.52
CA ARG A 89 -30.44 10.03 -11.42
C ARG A 89 -29.98 9.77 -9.99
N PRO A 90 -28.75 9.26 -9.79
CA PRO A 90 -28.19 9.15 -8.44
C PRO A 90 -28.07 10.54 -7.82
N THR A 91 -28.72 10.76 -6.68
CA THR A 91 -28.68 12.03 -5.93
C THR A 91 -27.49 12.16 -5.00
N LEU A 92 -26.77 11.05 -4.77
CA LEU A 92 -25.64 10.96 -3.86
C LEU A 92 -24.42 10.37 -4.58
N PRO A 93 -23.19 10.77 -4.19
CA PRO A 93 -21.96 10.16 -4.67
C PRO A 93 -21.98 8.63 -4.55
N TYR A 94 -21.30 7.98 -5.47
CA TYR A 94 -21.08 6.53 -5.45
C TYR A 94 -20.38 6.10 -4.15
N THR A 95 -20.89 5.01 -3.58
CA THR A 95 -20.32 4.26 -2.45
C THR A 95 -20.65 2.78 -2.67
N ILE A 96 -19.79 1.89 -2.19
CA ILE A 96 -20.00 0.43 -2.27
C ILE A 96 -21.33 0.08 -1.61
N SER A 97 -22.12 -0.74 -2.31
CA SER A 97 -23.42 -1.25 -1.84
C SER A 97 -24.46 -0.15 -1.57
N SER A 98 -24.31 1.00 -2.23
CA SER A 98 -25.36 2.01 -2.25
C SER A 98 -26.53 1.54 -3.13
N PRO A 99 -27.78 1.56 -2.63
CA PRO A 99 -28.94 1.09 -3.40
C PRO A 99 -29.18 1.94 -4.66
N ASN A 100 -28.77 3.21 -4.63
CA ASN A 100 -28.89 4.14 -5.75
C ASN A 100 -27.91 3.81 -6.90
N TRP A 101 -26.93 2.93 -6.64
CA TRP A 101 -25.86 2.56 -7.57
C TRP A 101 -25.91 1.07 -7.95
N ASN A 102 -27.10 0.47 -7.91
CA ASN A 102 -27.33 -0.91 -8.34
C ASN A 102 -27.14 -1.10 -9.86
N ILE A 103 -26.06 -1.79 -10.27
CA ILE A 103 -25.72 -2.09 -11.67
C ILE A 103 -26.81 -2.86 -12.45
N PHE A 104 -27.73 -3.53 -11.74
CA PHE A 104 -28.85 -4.23 -12.36
C PHE A 104 -30.02 -3.29 -12.72
N SER A 105 -30.06 -2.09 -12.15
CA SER A 105 -31.05 -1.08 -12.47
C SER A 105 -30.88 -0.55 -13.89
N GLU A 106 -32.00 -0.28 -14.57
CA GLU A 106 -31.97 0.33 -15.90
C GLU A 106 -31.33 1.72 -15.86
N SER A 107 -31.54 2.48 -14.78
CA SER A 107 -31.02 3.83 -14.57
C SER A 107 -29.50 3.92 -14.79
N ILE A 108 -28.72 2.98 -14.25
CA ILE A 108 -27.25 2.98 -14.37
C ILE A 108 -26.78 2.54 -15.74
N LYS A 109 -27.43 1.53 -16.33
CA LYS A 109 -27.12 1.06 -17.68
C LYS A 109 -27.31 2.15 -18.72
N TYR A 110 -28.26 3.06 -18.50
CA TYR A 110 -28.48 4.22 -19.38
C TYR A 110 -27.47 5.36 -19.16
N LEU A 111 -26.71 5.40 -18.05
CA LEU A 111 -25.69 6.45 -17.79
C LEU A 111 -24.49 6.32 -18.74
N ASP A 112 -24.14 5.10 -19.16
CA ASP A 112 -23.06 4.86 -20.13
C ASP A 112 -23.42 5.36 -21.56
N GLY A 113 -24.70 5.69 -21.82
CA GLY A 113 -25.22 5.96 -23.16
C GLY A 113 -25.34 7.44 -23.58
N ARG A 114 -25.13 8.42 -22.69
CA ARG A 114 -25.21 9.85 -23.05
C ARG A 114 -24.08 10.69 -22.45
N PRO A 115 -23.32 11.44 -23.27
CA PRO A 115 -22.41 12.45 -22.76
C PRO A 115 -23.23 13.64 -22.25
N ASN A 116 -23.43 13.71 -20.93
CA ASN A 116 -23.98 14.87 -20.24
C ASN A 116 -22.91 15.40 -19.26
N GLU A 117 -22.96 16.67 -18.88
CA GLU A 117 -22.00 17.25 -17.91
C GLU A 117 -21.95 16.45 -16.59
N ASP A 118 -23.09 15.89 -16.16
CA ASP A 118 -23.20 15.01 -14.98
C ASP A 118 -22.38 13.70 -15.07
N ALA A 119 -22.07 13.21 -16.29
CA ALA A 119 -21.39 11.94 -16.48
C ALA A 119 -19.93 11.96 -16.02
N ALA A 120 -19.27 13.11 -16.15
CA ALA A 120 -17.91 13.31 -15.65
C ALA A 120 -17.87 13.27 -14.12
N ASP A 121 -18.87 13.86 -13.46
CA ASP A 121 -18.98 13.88 -12.00
C ASP A 121 -19.27 12.48 -11.44
N TRP A 122 -20.13 11.70 -12.10
CA TRP A 122 -20.39 10.30 -11.74
C TRP A 122 -19.14 9.44 -11.88
N LEU A 123 -18.44 9.56 -13.01
CA LEU A 123 -17.19 8.85 -13.24
C LEU A 123 -16.14 9.23 -12.19
N HIS A 124 -16.01 10.52 -11.87
CA HIS A 124 -15.11 10.98 -10.81
C HIS A 124 -15.49 10.38 -9.45
N SER A 125 -16.78 10.30 -9.13
CA SER A 125 -17.26 9.69 -7.90
C SER A 125 -16.91 8.21 -7.80
N VAL A 126 -17.11 7.43 -8.87
CA VAL A 126 -16.74 6.00 -8.91
C VAL A 126 -15.23 5.84 -8.79
N LEU A 127 -14.45 6.62 -9.54
CA LEU A 127 -12.99 6.58 -9.52
C LEU A 127 -12.39 6.96 -8.16
N SER A 128 -13.06 7.82 -7.39
CA SER A 128 -12.65 8.16 -6.02
C SER A 128 -12.71 6.93 -5.10
N VAL A 129 -13.81 6.17 -5.14
CA VAL A 129 -13.95 4.93 -4.37
C VAL A 129 -13.01 3.85 -4.90
N PHE A 130 -12.95 3.68 -6.23
CA PHE A 130 -12.01 2.78 -6.91
C PHE A 130 -10.57 2.98 -6.43
N SER A 131 -10.08 4.22 -6.45
CA SER A 131 -8.71 4.55 -6.06
C SER A 131 -8.44 4.18 -4.60
N LYS A 132 -9.40 4.42 -3.69
CA LYS A 132 -9.26 4.07 -2.26
C LYS A 132 -9.18 2.56 -2.05
N VAL A 133 -10.14 1.80 -2.61
CA VAL A 133 -10.19 0.34 -2.47
C VAL A 133 -8.96 -0.31 -3.10
N TYR A 134 -8.59 0.11 -4.32
CA TYR A 134 -7.40 -0.38 -5.01
C TYR A 134 -6.11 -0.09 -4.25
N THR A 135 -5.99 1.10 -3.64
CA THR A 135 -4.83 1.46 -2.80
C THR A 135 -4.68 0.50 -1.63
N VAL A 136 -5.76 0.28 -0.86
CA VAL A 136 -5.74 -0.63 0.29
C VAL A 136 -5.39 -2.05 -0.15
N ALA A 137 -6.03 -2.54 -1.22
CA ALA A 137 -5.74 -3.86 -1.76
C ALA A 137 -4.25 -4.02 -2.12
N LYS A 138 -3.66 -3.05 -2.81
CA LYS A 138 -2.24 -3.09 -3.17
C LYS A 138 -1.31 -3.07 -1.97
N ILE A 139 -1.58 -2.24 -0.97
CA ILE A 139 -0.79 -2.18 0.26
C ILE A 139 -0.86 -3.51 1.00
N VAL A 140 -2.06 -4.06 1.19
CA VAL A 140 -2.25 -5.34 1.88
C VAL A 140 -1.60 -6.49 1.13
N ILE A 141 -1.74 -6.58 -0.20
CA ILE A 141 -1.04 -7.60 -1.01
C ILE A 141 0.47 -7.55 -0.78
N ILE A 142 1.07 -6.35 -0.83
CA ILE A 142 2.49 -6.18 -0.57
C ILE A 142 2.87 -6.63 0.85
N ILE A 143 2.08 -6.26 1.85
CA ILE A 143 2.27 -6.73 3.23
C ILE A 143 2.30 -8.26 3.24
N LEU A 144 1.26 -8.90 2.68
CA LEU A 144 1.11 -10.34 2.66
C LEU A 144 2.32 -11.03 2.00
N LEU A 145 2.76 -10.53 0.84
CA LEU A 145 3.92 -11.06 0.14
C LEU A 145 5.22 -10.90 0.96
N HIS A 146 5.40 -9.80 1.68
CA HIS A 146 6.55 -9.58 2.56
C HIS A 146 6.65 -10.61 3.70
N TYR A 147 5.51 -11.02 4.29
CA TYR A 147 5.44 -12.10 5.28
C TYR A 147 5.44 -13.52 4.65
N GLY A 148 5.50 -13.60 3.32
CA GLY A 148 5.51 -14.86 2.57
C GLY A 148 4.18 -15.59 2.59
N VAL A 149 3.08 -14.84 2.69
CA VAL A 149 1.74 -15.36 2.47
C VAL A 149 1.61 -15.70 0.99
N GLU A 150 1.26 -16.94 0.70
CA GLU A 150 0.93 -17.35 -0.66
C GLU A 150 -0.45 -16.78 -1.01
N LEU A 151 -0.49 -16.00 -2.08
CA LEU A 151 -1.71 -15.51 -2.67
C LEU A 151 -2.05 -16.44 -3.82
N GLU A 152 -3.27 -16.97 -3.78
CA GLU A 152 -3.77 -17.91 -4.78
C GLU A 152 -4.02 -17.17 -6.09
N ASP A 153 -3.66 -17.83 -7.20
CA ASP A 153 -3.97 -17.37 -8.56
C ASP A 153 -5.15 -18.20 -9.09
N MET A 154 -6.29 -18.05 -8.41
CA MET A 154 -7.54 -18.72 -8.75
C MET A 154 -8.56 -17.71 -9.26
N PRO A 155 -9.53 -18.13 -10.09
CA PRO A 155 -10.70 -17.30 -10.39
C PRO A 155 -11.35 -16.83 -9.09
N ASP A 156 -11.74 -15.56 -9.01
CA ASP A 156 -12.32 -14.91 -7.82
C ASP A 156 -11.35 -14.69 -6.63
N SER A 157 -10.05 -14.94 -6.80
CA SER A 157 -9.03 -14.60 -5.82
C SER A 157 -8.80 -13.09 -5.71
N LEU A 158 -8.20 -12.66 -4.59
CA LEU A 158 -7.79 -11.26 -4.42
C LEU A 158 -6.86 -10.77 -5.54
N LEU A 159 -5.99 -11.64 -6.08
CA LEU A 159 -5.12 -11.29 -7.19
C LEU A 159 -5.89 -11.11 -8.50
N SER A 160 -6.87 -11.98 -8.78
CA SER A 160 -7.71 -11.83 -9.98
C SER A 160 -8.55 -10.55 -9.95
N HIS A 161 -9.10 -10.20 -8.78
CA HIS A 161 -9.84 -8.93 -8.61
C HIS A 161 -8.95 -7.70 -8.82
N VAL A 162 -7.71 -7.75 -8.34
CA VAL A 162 -6.74 -6.66 -8.59
C VAL A 162 -6.33 -6.60 -10.05
N ALA A 163 -6.09 -7.73 -10.71
CA ALA A 163 -5.79 -7.77 -12.14
C ALA A 163 -6.94 -7.18 -12.97
N HIS A 164 -8.18 -7.58 -12.66
CA HIS A 164 -9.37 -7.06 -13.31
C HIS A 164 -9.51 -5.53 -13.10
N ALA A 165 -9.31 -5.05 -11.87
CA ALA A 165 -9.29 -3.61 -11.59
C ALA A 165 -8.24 -2.86 -12.43
N GLU A 166 -7.05 -3.43 -12.62
CA GLU A 166 -6.00 -2.83 -13.45
C GLU A 166 -6.31 -2.79 -14.94
N GLU A 167 -7.11 -3.75 -15.43
CA GLU A 167 -7.59 -3.78 -16.80
C GLU A 167 -8.67 -2.72 -17.03
N VAL A 168 -9.65 -2.62 -16.13
CA VAL A 168 -10.78 -1.69 -16.29
C VAL A 168 -10.43 -0.24 -15.94
N VAL A 169 -9.27 0.03 -15.32
CA VAL A 169 -8.89 1.39 -14.89
C VAL A 169 -8.90 2.41 -16.04
N ILE A 170 -8.78 1.96 -17.30
CA ILE A 170 -8.77 2.82 -18.49
C ILE A 170 -10.15 2.98 -19.15
N THR A 171 -11.18 2.25 -18.69
CA THR A 171 -12.51 2.26 -19.31
C THR A 171 -13.33 3.44 -18.81
N ASP A 172 -14.21 3.98 -19.65
CA ASP A 172 -15.18 5.02 -19.26
C ASP A 172 -16.54 4.43 -18.88
N SER A 173 -16.68 3.09 -18.87
CA SER A 173 -17.89 2.36 -18.49
C SER A 173 -18.07 2.39 -16.97
N LEU A 174 -19.13 3.02 -16.50
CA LEU A 174 -19.46 3.06 -15.07
C LEU A 174 -19.81 1.68 -14.56
N VAL A 175 -20.52 0.86 -15.35
CA VAL A 175 -20.91 -0.49 -14.95
C VAL A 175 -19.69 -1.38 -14.73
N GLU A 176 -18.71 -1.35 -15.63
CA GLU A 176 -17.48 -2.14 -15.48
C GLU A 176 -16.64 -1.68 -14.29
N LEU A 177 -16.52 -0.37 -14.07
CA LEU A 177 -15.79 0.18 -12.94
C LEU A 177 -16.46 -0.16 -11.59
N ILE A 178 -17.79 -0.11 -11.53
CA ILE A 178 -18.57 -0.46 -10.33
C ILE A 178 -18.43 -1.96 -10.03
N ASP A 179 -18.60 -2.82 -11.03
CA ASP A 179 -18.47 -4.27 -10.87
C ASP A 179 -17.07 -4.65 -10.35
N ALA A 180 -16.03 -4.09 -10.97
CA ALA A 180 -14.65 -4.35 -10.56
C ALA A 180 -14.33 -3.85 -9.14
N VAL A 181 -14.81 -2.66 -8.74
CA VAL A 181 -14.52 -2.13 -7.40
C VAL A 181 -15.32 -2.85 -6.31
N GLU A 182 -16.57 -3.26 -6.58
CA GLU A 182 -17.36 -4.03 -5.61
C GLU A 182 -16.77 -5.43 -5.39
N GLY A 183 -16.41 -6.14 -6.47
CA GLY A 183 -15.72 -7.43 -6.36
C GLY A 183 -14.41 -7.32 -5.58
N LEU A 184 -13.58 -6.32 -5.93
CA LEU A 184 -12.33 -6.08 -5.21
C LEU A 184 -12.55 -5.71 -3.74
N TYR A 185 -13.55 -4.88 -3.43
CA TYR A 185 -13.87 -4.48 -2.06
C TYR A 185 -14.18 -5.68 -1.17
N TYR A 186 -15.08 -6.56 -1.61
CA TYR A 186 -15.48 -7.72 -0.81
C TYR A 186 -14.34 -8.75 -0.67
N ALA A 187 -13.56 -8.95 -1.74
CA ALA A 187 -12.38 -9.80 -1.69
C ALA A 187 -11.29 -9.27 -0.73
N ILE A 188 -11.01 -7.96 -0.74
CA ILE A 188 -10.00 -7.40 0.17
C ILE A 188 -10.50 -7.29 1.60
N TYR A 189 -11.74 -6.86 1.82
CA TYR A 189 -12.29 -6.65 3.15
C TYR A 189 -12.41 -7.97 3.92
N SER A 190 -12.93 -9.01 3.27
CA SER A 190 -12.97 -10.36 3.83
C SER A 190 -11.58 -10.87 4.20
N ARG A 191 -10.61 -10.73 3.28
CA ARG A 191 -9.22 -11.16 3.53
C ARG A 191 -8.57 -10.36 4.66
N LEU A 192 -8.82 -9.06 4.74
CA LEU A 192 -8.23 -8.18 5.74
C LEU A 192 -8.68 -8.55 7.16
N ILE A 193 -9.97 -8.86 7.36
CA ILE A 193 -10.47 -9.35 8.67
C ILE A 193 -9.74 -10.63 9.09
N MET A 194 -9.62 -11.61 8.17
CA MET A 194 -8.93 -12.87 8.45
C MET A 194 -7.48 -12.65 8.84
N GLU A 195 -6.79 -11.74 8.17
CA GLU A 195 -5.37 -11.47 8.42
C GLU A 195 -5.16 -10.63 9.69
N ILE A 196 -6.07 -9.71 10.04
CA ILE A 196 -6.04 -9.04 11.35
C ILE A 196 -6.16 -10.08 12.48
N ALA A 197 -7.08 -11.05 12.35
CA ALA A 197 -7.23 -12.12 13.33
C ALA A 197 -5.96 -12.98 13.45
N ASN A 198 -5.36 -13.35 12.31
CA ASN A 198 -4.11 -14.13 12.30
C ASN A 198 -2.93 -13.37 12.96
N VAL A 199 -2.83 -12.06 12.73
CA VAL A 199 -1.80 -11.21 13.35
C VAL A 199 -2.04 -11.06 14.86
N ASP A 200 -3.29 -10.85 15.27
CA ASP A 200 -3.68 -10.77 16.68
C ASP A 200 -3.35 -12.07 17.43
N LEU A 201 -3.66 -13.22 16.82
CA LEU A 201 -3.31 -14.54 17.34
C LEU A 201 -1.79 -14.72 17.46
N SER A 202 -1.03 -14.30 16.45
CA SER A 202 0.43 -14.34 16.48
C SER A 202 1.02 -13.46 17.59
N SER A 203 0.37 -12.33 17.89
CA SER A 203 0.81 -11.41 18.94
C SER A 203 0.68 -11.99 20.36
N CYS A 204 -0.17 -13.01 20.54
CA CYS A 204 -0.30 -13.73 21.81
C CYS A 204 0.99 -14.49 22.17
N PHE A 205 1.82 -14.84 21.18
CA PHE A 205 3.06 -15.54 21.41
C PHE A 205 4.24 -14.58 21.62
N HIS A 206 4.59 -14.35 22.87
CA HIS A 206 5.67 -13.43 23.23
C HIS A 206 7.07 -14.05 23.01
N LEU A 207 7.60 -13.87 21.81
CA LEU A 207 9.01 -14.13 21.49
C LEU A 207 9.84 -12.84 21.63
N SER A 208 10.76 -12.80 22.59
CA SER A 208 11.69 -11.66 22.77
C SER A 208 12.83 -11.67 21.72
N LEU A 209 12.50 -11.61 20.43
CA LEU A 209 13.50 -11.66 19.34
C LEU A 209 14.09 -10.27 18.98
N GLN A 210 13.55 -9.20 19.57
CA GLN A 210 13.88 -7.80 19.26
C GLN A 210 15.36 -7.40 19.40
N ARG A 211 16.13 -8.08 20.26
CA ARG A 211 17.56 -7.76 20.44
C ARG A 211 18.45 -8.30 19.31
N MET A 212 17.88 -8.96 18.31
CA MET A 212 18.64 -9.87 17.41
C MET A 212 18.51 -9.56 15.92
N ALA A 213 17.69 -8.59 15.52
CA ALA A 213 17.71 -8.09 14.14
C ALA A 213 19.00 -7.29 13.92
N SER A 214 19.85 -7.72 12.98
CA SER A 214 21.04 -6.94 12.63
C SER A 214 20.60 -5.56 12.12
N LYS A 215 21.34 -4.51 12.49
CA LYS A 215 21.03 -3.11 12.18
C LYS A 215 20.96 -2.79 10.68
N ASP A 216 21.34 -3.74 9.82
CA ASP A 216 21.54 -3.55 8.38
C ASP A 216 20.40 -4.12 7.51
N ALA A 217 19.50 -4.95 8.07
CA ALA A 217 18.36 -5.49 7.34
C ALA A 217 17.07 -4.75 7.72
N SER A 218 16.29 -4.31 6.73
CA SER A 218 14.94 -3.79 6.92
C SER A 218 14.06 -4.88 7.54
N ALA A 219 14.00 -4.91 8.87
CA ALA A 219 13.17 -5.84 9.63
C ALA A 219 11.69 -5.57 9.33
N LEU A 220 10.91 -6.65 9.22
CA LEU A 220 9.46 -6.53 9.11
C LEU A 220 8.89 -6.02 10.44
N PRO A 221 7.73 -5.33 10.40
CA PRO A 221 6.98 -4.99 11.59
C PRO A 221 6.71 -6.21 12.49
N GLU A 222 6.65 -5.97 13.79
CA GLU A 222 6.13 -6.98 14.72
C GLU A 222 4.61 -7.08 14.62
N PRO A 223 4.02 -8.21 15.07
CA PRO A 223 2.58 -8.41 15.01
C PRO A 223 1.76 -7.25 15.58
N SER A 224 2.17 -6.65 16.72
CA SER A 224 1.44 -5.51 17.30
C SER A 224 1.45 -4.27 16.42
N HIS A 225 2.59 -3.92 15.81
CA HIS A 225 2.68 -2.80 14.86
C HIS A 225 1.95 -3.09 13.55
N LEU A 226 2.06 -4.33 13.07
CA LEU A 226 1.36 -4.77 11.87
C LEU A 226 -0.17 -4.73 12.05
N SER A 227 -0.67 -5.13 13.22
CA SER A 227 -2.09 -5.07 13.55
C SER A 227 -2.63 -3.64 13.44
N ARG A 228 -1.91 -2.65 13.96
CA ARG A 228 -2.25 -1.22 13.83
C ARG A 228 -2.39 -0.79 12.37
N ILE A 229 -1.41 -1.18 11.53
CA ILE A 229 -1.44 -0.88 10.08
C ILE A 229 -2.67 -1.51 9.41
N LEU A 230 -2.93 -2.79 9.67
CA LEU A 230 -4.04 -3.50 9.04
C LEU A 230 -5.42 -2.99 9.53
N CYS A 231 -5.55 -2.63 10.80
CA CYS A 231 -6.75 -2.00 11.34
C CYS A 231 -7.03 -0.66 10.65
N LEU A 232 -6.02 0.20 10.46
CA LEU A 232 -6.20 1.46 9.73
C LEU A 232 -6.58 1.23 8.25
N CYS A 233 -6.02 0.21 7.60
CA CYS A 233 -6.48 -0.20 6.26
C CYS A 233 -7.96 -0.61 6.27
N LYS A 234 -8.43 -1.29 7.32
CA LYS A 234 -9.83 -1.69 7.48
C LYS A 234 -10.71 -0.46 7.71
N GLU A 235 -10.31 0.45 8.58
CA GLU A 235 -11.02 1.70 8.85
C GLU A 235 -11.21 2.53 7.57
N ILE A 236 -10.21 2.61 6.69
CA ILE A 236 -10.35 3.28 5.38
C ILE A 236 -11.46 2.66 4.53
N LEU A 237 -11.59 1.33 4.52
CA LEU A 237 -12.64 0.61 3.79
C LEU A 237 -14.04 0.77 4.43
N GLU A 238 -14.08 1.10 5.72
CA GLU A 238 -15.32 1.30 6.49
C GLU A 238 -15.78 2.76 6.52
N LEU A 239 -14.99 3.68 5.95
CA LEU A 239 -15.42 5.07 5.84
C LEU A 239 -16.75 5.15 5.08
N PRO A 240 -17.71 5.97 5.54
CA PRO A 240 -18.98 6.18 4.84
C PRO A 240 -18.83 6.72 3.40
N THR A 241 -17.66 7.27 3.09
CA THR A 241 -17.30 7.74 1.74
C THR A 241 -16.77 6.63 0.82
N VAL A 242 -16.61 5.41 1.34
CA VAL A 242 -16.16 4.22 0.61
C VAL A 242 -17.29 3.20 0.57
N CYS A 243 -17.79 2.77 1.72
CA CYS A 243 -18.87 1.81 1.83
C CYS A 243 -20.00 2.38 2.69
N ARG A 244 -21.23 2.21 2.22
CA ARG A 244 -22.42 2.65 2.95
C ARG A 244 -22.94 1.55 3.89
N ASP A 245 -23.19 0.37 3.32
CA ASP A 245 -23.80 -0.76 4.02
C ASP A 245 -23.05 -2.05 3.62
N ILE A 246 -22.29 -2.64 4.55
CA ILE A 246 -21.47 -3.84 4.28
C ILE A 246 -22.38 -5.07 4.14
N ASN A 247 -22.29 -5.77 3.01
CA ASN A 247 -23.01 -7.02 2.81
C ASN A 247 -22.29 -8.20 3.51
N SER A 248 -22.75 -8.52 4.72
CA SER A 248 -22.19 -9.63 5.53
C SER A 248 -22.22 -11.00 4.83
N ALA A 249 -23.14 -11.25 3.90
CA ALA A 249 -23.23 -12.53 3.19
C ALA A 249 -22.07 -12.69 2.19
N LEU A 250 -21.74 -11.64 1.44
CA LEU A 250 -20.60 -11.64 0.50
C LEU A 250 -19.27 -11.76 1.25
N VAL A 251 -19.13 -11.06 2.38
CA VAL A 251 -17.95 -11.19 3.25
C VAL A 251 -17.76 -12.63 3.70
N LYS A 252 -18.82 -13.28 4.21
CA LYS A 252 -18.78 -14.68 4.63
C LYS A 252 -18.50 -15.63 3.46
N GLN A 253 -19.07 -15.39 2.28
CA GLN A 253 -18.80 -16.22 1.11
C GLN A 253 -17.30 -16.23 0.77
N HIS A 254 -16.66 -15.06 0.65
CA HIS A 254 -15.22 -15.01 0.37
C HIS A 254 -14.36 -15.61 1.49
N GLN A 255 -14.75 -15.42 2.76
CA GLN A 255 -14.04 -16.06 3.88
C GLN A 255 -14.16 -17.58 3.82
N HIS A 256 -15.37 -18.10 3.59
CA HIS A 256 -15.63 -19.53 3.50
C HIS A 256 -14.79 -20.20 2.41
N GLU A 257 -14.71 -19.60 1.22
CA GLU A 257 -13.91 -20.13 0.12
C GLU A 257 -12.42 -20.17 0.47
N TYR A 258 -11.90 -19.11 1.09
CA TYR A 258 -10.51 -19.06 1.56
C TYR A 258 -10.21 -20.09 2.65
N VAL A 259 -11.12 -20.27 3.62
CA VAL A 259 -10.99 -21.26 4.68
C VAL A 259 -11.00 -22.66 4.10
N ARG A 260 -11.95 -22.97 3.22
CA ARG A 260 -12.06 -24.27 2.54
C ARG A 260 -10.78 -24.62 1.79
N HIS A 261 -10.23 -23.70 1.00
CA HIS A 261 -8.99 -23.95 0.28
C HIS A 261 -7.79 -24.15 1.24
N SER A 262 -7.75 -23.39 2.33
CA SER A 262 -6.72 -23.56 3.36
C SER A 262 -6.81 -24.93 4.04
N VAL A 263 -8.02 -25.42 4.30
CA VAL A 263 -8.27 -26.76 4.84
C VAL A 263 -7.82 -27.84 3.86
N ASP A 264 -8.21 -27.74 2.58
CA ASP A 264 -7.86 -28.73 1.56
C ASP A 264 -6.33 -28.83 1.38
N ARG A 265 -5.63 -27.69 1.39
CA ARG A 265 -4.17 -27.66 1.33
C ARG A 265 -3.52 -28.35 2.52
N VAL A 266 -4.02 -28.13 3.73
CA VAL A 266 -3.49 -28.78 4.95
C VAL A 266 -3.86 -30.26 4.99
N GLY A 267 -5.05 -30.65 4.50
CA GLY A 267 -5.43 -32.04 4.34
C GLY A 267 -4.47 -32.82 3.43
N ASN A 268 -3.95 -32.18 2.38
CA ASN A 268 -3.00 -32.78 1.45
C ASN A 268 -1.56 -32.87 1.99
N ILE A 269 -1.10 -31.83 2.70
CA ILE A 269 0.29 -31.75 3.20
C ILE A 269 0.46 -32.42 4.58
N GLY A 270 -0.62 -32.47 5.36
CA GLY A 270 -0.63 -32.89 6.76
C GLY A 270 -0.34 -31.73 7.72
N PHE A 271 -0.92 -31.81 8.92
CA PHE A 271 -0.64 -30.90 10.02
C PHE A 271 0.50 -31.44 10.89
N CYS A 272 1.49 -30.60 11.20
CA CYS A 272 2.65 -30.97 12.02
C CYS A 272 2.78 -30.06 13.24
N LEU A 273 2.98 -30.66 14.41
CA LEU A 273 3.20 -29.95 15.67
C LEU A 273 4.68 -29.67 15.99
N ASP A 274 5.60 -30.26 15.24
CA ASP A 274 7.05 -30.09 15.45
C ASP A 274 7.52 -28.78 14.82
N ASP A 275 7.11 -27.66 15.42
CA ASP A 275 7.63 -26.34 15.13
C ASP A 275 8.78 -25.99 16.10
N LEU A 276 9.82 -25.32 15.59
CA LEU A 276 11.07 -25.09 16.32
C LEU A 276 10.89 -24.24 17.60
N LEU A 277 9.78 -23.52 17.73
CA LEU A 277 9.52 -22.58 18.82
C LEU A 277 8.39 -23.03 19.75
N GLY A 278 7.71 -24.15 19.46
CA GLY A 278 6.49 -24.59 20.17
C GLY A 278 5.28 -23.67 19.95
N TYR A 279 5.33 -22.81 18.94
CA TYR A 279 4.30 -21.86 18.55
C TYR A 279 2.97 -22.56 18.25
N ARG A 280 2.96 -23.60 17.42
CA ARG A 280 1.71 -24.25 16.99
C ARG A 280 0.99 -24.88 18.18
N ARG A 281 1.73 -25.51 19.08
CA ARG A 281 1.18 -26.07 20.32
C ARG A 281 0.61 -24.97 21.22
N TYR A 282 1.31 -23.86 21.37
CA TYR A 282 0.83 -22.72 22.16
C TYR A 282 -0.47 -22.15 21.57
N ILE A 283 -0.50 -21.89 20.26
CA ILE A 283 -1.66 -21.32 19.57
C ILE A 283 -2.86 -22.26 19.61
N LEU A 284 -2.68 -23.57 19.45
CA LEU A 284 -3.78 -24.53 19.64
C LEU A 284 -4.38 -24.43 21.04
N GLY A 285 -3.56 -24.24 22.08
CA GLY A 285 -4.04 -24.04 23.45
C GLY A 285 -4.84 -22.75 23.63
N VAL A 286 -4.50 -21.68 22.89
CA VAL A 286 -5.28 -20.43 22.87
C VAL A 286 -6.58 -20.61 22.08
N ALA A 287 -6.50 -21.19 20.88
CA ALA A 287 -7.63 -21.34 19.96
C ALA A 287 -8.67 -22.33 20.47
N THR A 288 -8.28 -23.41 21.16
CA THR A 288 -9.24 -24.38 21.74
C THR A 288 -9.86 -23.91 23.07
N ASN A 289 -9.30 -22.87 23.70
CA ASN A 289 -9.81 -22.35 24.95
C ASN A 289 -10.80 -21.21 24.71
N ASP A 290 -12.09 -21.50 24.86
CA ASP A 290 -13.18 -20.51 24.69
C ASP A 290 -13.11 -19.34 25.68
N SER A 291 -12.40 -19.49 26.80
CA SER A 291 -12.15 -18.40 27.75
C SER A 291 -10.94 -17.52 27.41
N SER A 292 -10.19 -17.86 26.35
CA SER A 292 -9.06 -17.02 25.93
C SER A 292 -9.55 -15.67 25.39
N ALA A 293 -8.76 -14.61 25.63
CA ALA A 293 -9.08 -13.29 25.14
C ALA A 293 -9.25 -13.26 23.61
N PHE A 294 -8.46 -14.06 22.90
CA PHE A 294 -8.60 -14.24 21.44
C PHE A 294 -9.97 -14.83 21.07
N ARG A 295 -10.37 -15.97 21.68
CA ARG A 295 -11.65 -16.61 21.38
C ARG A 295 -12.84 -15.75 21.77
N GLN A 296 -12.77 -15.05 22.90
CA GLN A 296 -13.83 -14.13 23.33
C GLN A 296 -14.01 -12.96 22.35
N LYS A 297 -12.91 -12.41 21.84
CA LYS A 297 -12.93 -11.33 20.85
C LYS A 297 -13.46 -11.81 19.50
N TRP A 298 -12.89 -12.87 18.94
CA TRP A 298 -13.13 -13.27 17.54
C TRP A 298 -14.32 -14.24 17.36
N SER A 299 -14.95 -14.70 18.44
CA SER A 299 -16.26 -15.38 18.36
C SER A 299 -17.43 -14.41 18.25
N ASP A 300 -17.18 -13.10 18.33
CA ASP A 300 -18.22 -12.08 18.21
C ASP A 300 -18.77 -12.03 16.76
N ALA A 301 -20.08 -12.21 16.64
CA ALA A 301 -20.77 -12.19 15.34
C ALA A 301 -20.66 -10.83 14.64
N ASP A 302 -20.47 -9.74 15.39
CA ASP A 302 -20.38 -8.39 14.86
C ASP A 302 -19.06 -8.14 14.11
N LEU A 303 -18.02 -8.97 14.32
CA LEU A 303 -16.74 -8.85 13.63
C LEU A 303 -16.72 -9.46 12.22
N MET A 304 -17.83 -10.07 11.77
CA MET A 304 -17.95 -10.69 10.45
C MET A 304 -16.77 -11.62 10.11
N TYR A 305 -16.30 -12.37 11.11
CA TYR A 305 -15.16 -13.27 11.02
C TYR A 305 -15.62 -14.73 11.12
N GLU A 306 -15.37 -15.50 10.06
CA GLU A 306 -15.54 -16.95 10.04
C GLU A 306 -14.26 -17.62 10.53
N MET A 307 -14.28 -18.06 11.79
CA MET A 307 -13.12 -18.66 12.43
C MET A 307 -12.76 -20.01 11.78
N PRO A 308 -11.55 -20.16 11.21
CA PRO A 308 -11.07 -21.44 10.71
C PRO A 308 -10.90 -22.47 11.84
N PRO A 309 -10.80 -23.77 11.49
CA PRO A 309 -10.38 -24.80 12.44
C PRO A 309 -9.03 -24.47 13.10
N GLU A 310 -8.83 -24.95 14.33
CA GLU A 310 -7.71 -24.56 15.17
C GLU A 310 -6.34 -24.89 14.56
N GLU A 311 -6.21 -26.01 13.84
CA GLU A 311 -4.98 -26.36 13.11
C GLU A 311 -4.67 -25.37 11.98
N ILE A 312 -5.71 -24.91 11.29
CA ILE A 312 -5.60 -23.94 10.21
C ILE A 312 -5.19 -22.58 10.77
N LEU A 313 -5.80 -22.16 11.89
CA LEU A 313 -5.40 -20.95 12.62
C LEU A 313 -3.92 -20.97 13.03
N ALA A 314 -3.43 -22.10 13.55
CA ALA A 314 -2.04 -22.25 13.94
C ALA A 314 -1.09 -22.08 12.73
N ILE A 315 -1.43 -22.66 11.57
CA ILE A 315 -0.63 -22.51 10.34
C ILE A 315 -0.70 -21.09 9.79
N LEU A 316 -1.91 -20.52 9.69
CA LEU A 316 -2.11 -19.21 9.06
C LEU A 316 -1.51 -18.06 9.87
N SER A 317 -1.48 -18.16 11.21
CA SER A 317 -0.89 -17.13 12.06
C SER A 317 0.63 -17.19 12.15
N GLU A 318 1.25 -18.37 11.98
CA GLU A 318 2.69 -18.60 12.12
C GLU A 318 3.54 -17.72 11.18
N LYS A 319 3.01 -17.38 10.00
CA LYS A 319 3.72 -16.57 9.00
C LYS A 319 4.13 -15.18 9.52
N TYR A 320 3.42 -14.65 10.51
CA TYR A 320 3.68 -13.35 11.13
C TYR A 320 4.81 -13.35 12.16
N LEU A 321 5.42 -14.51 12.44
CA LEU A 321 6.67 -14.60 13.19
C LEU A 321 7.91 -14.18 12.36
N ALA A 322 7.75 -13.95 11.05
CA ALA A 322 8.87 -13.61 10.17
C ALA A 322 9.48 -12.24 10.51
N ILE A 323 10.80 -12.23 10.76
CA ILE A 323 11.56 -10.99 11.05
C ILE A 323 12.12 -10.35 9.78
N ALA A 324 12.44 -11.16 8.77
CA ALA A 324 12.96 -10.69 7.49
C ALA A 324 11.95 -10.93 6.38
N SER A 325 11.93 -10.01 5.41
CA SER A 325 11.15 -10.17 4.18
C SER A 325 11.41 -11.52 3.52
N LYS A 326 10.34 -12.27 3.28
CA LYS A 326 10.36 -13.50 2.47
C LYS A 326 10.21 -13.21 0.98
N MET A 327 9.83 -11.98 0.63
CA MET A 327 9.65 -11.53 -0.75
C MET A 327 10.99 -11.24 -1.45
N VAL A 328 11.11 -11.68 -2.70
CA VAL A 328 12.16 -11.32 -3.66
C VAL A 328 11.46 -10.85 -4.95
N PHE A 329 11.47 -9.55 -5.26
CA PHE A 329 10.94 -9.05 -6.53
C PHE A 329 11.98 -9.27 -7.65
N GLN A 330 11.56 -9.80 -8.80
CA GLN A 330 12.42 -9.93 -9.99
C GLN A 330 12.39 -8.67 -10.88
N ASP A 331 11.27 -7.93 -10.93
CA ASP A 331 11.08 -6.76 -11.81
C ASP A 331 11.26 -5.39 -11.12
N GLU A 332 11.94 -5.36 -9.97
CA GLU A 332 12.18 -4.12 -9.26
C GLU A 332 13.11 -3.22 -10.09
N PRO A 333 12.89 -1.88 -10.15
CA PRO A 333 13.96 -1.00 -10.60
C PRO A 333 15.16 -1.28 -9.73
N SER A 334 16.22 -1.75 -10.38
CA SER A 334 17.48 -2.00 -9.70
C SER A 334 17.85 -0.73 -8.91
N THR A 335 18.48 -0.85 -7.75
CA THR A 335 18.98 0.35 -7.02
C THR A 335 19.88 1.22 -7.90
N SER A 336 20.45 0.66 -8.98
CA SER A 336 21.16 1.35 -10.05
C SER A 336 20.32 2.25 -10.96
N GLU A 337 19.00 2.07 -11.06
CA GLU A 337 18.08 2.96 -11.80
C GLU A 337 17.70 4.22 -11.01
N LEU A 338 17.93 4.22 -9.70
CA LEU A 338 17.68 5.40 -8.88
C LEU A 338 18.82 6.41 -9.05
N PRO A 339 18.52 7.72 -9.05
CA PRO A 339 19.50 8.77 -9.33
C PRO A 339 20.42 9.03 -8.12
N PHE A 340 20.97 7.98 -7.51
CA PHE A 340 21.87 8.10 -6.39
C PHE A 340 23.24 8.60 -6.83
N VAL A 341 23.80 9.50 -6.03
CA VAL A 341 25.17 9.97 -6.20
C VAL A 341 26.11 8.84 -5.85
N ASN A 342 27.05 8.51 -6.74
CA ASN A 342 28.15 7.64 -6.40
C ASN A 342 29.24 8.47 -5.70
N PRO A 343 29.51 8.25 -4.40
CA PRO A 343 30.51 9.02 -3.66
C PRO A 343 31.91 8.94 -4.29
N GLU A 344 32.25 7.83 -4.95
CA GLU A 344 33.55 7.61 -5.59
C GLU A 344 33.78 8.49 -6.83
N LYS A 345 32.70 9.07 -7.38
CA LYS A 345 32.75 9.94 -8.56
C LYS A 345 32.66 11.43 -8.21
N VAL A 346 32.50 11.78 -6.94
CA VAL A 346 32.43 13.16 -6.47
C VAL A 346 33.84 13.63 -6.08
N ASP A 347 34.14 14.89 -6.37
CA ASP A 347 35.37 15.54 -5.90
C ASP A 347 35.48 15.42 -4.35
N PRO A 348 36.56 14.83 -3.82
CA PRO A 348 36.75 14.66 -2.38
C PRO A 348 36.64 15.96 -1.59
N GLU A 349 37.12 17.09 -2.12
CA GLU A 349 37.07 18.37 -1.40
C GLU A 349 35.65 18.89 -1.29
N ILE A 350 34.86 18.73 -2.35
CA ILE A 350 33.43 19.09 -2.36
C ILE A 350 32.66 18.19 -1.40
N TRP A 351 32.96 16.89 -1.39
CA TRP A 351 32.30 15.93 -0.51
C TRP A 351 32.61 16.22 0.96
N GLU A 352 33.85 16.55 1.31
CA GLU A 352 34.24 16.93 2.66
C GLU A 352 33.50 18.19 3.13
N GLN A 353 33.36 19.20 2.28
CA GLN A 353 32.56 20.39 2.60
C GLN A 353 31.09 20.06 2.87
N GLU A 354 30.51 19.12 2.13
CA GLU A 354 29.15 18.65 2.35
C GLU A 354 29.02 17.90 3.69
N LEU A 355 29.98 17.06 4.06
CA LEU A 355 30.00 16.39 5.36
C LEU A 355 30.08 17.39 6.52
N ILE A 356 30.90 18.44 6.40
CA ILE A 356 30.97 19.52 7.40
C ILE A 356 29.60 20.18 7.59
N LYS A 357 28.86 20.45 6.50
CA LYS A 357 27.51 21.02 6.58
C LYS A 357 26.55 20.05 7.26
N ASP A 358 26.63 18.76 6.97
CA ASP A 358 25.79 17.74 7.59
C ASP A 358 26.03 17.65 9.10
N HIS A 359 27.29 17.67 9.55
CA HIS A 359 27.64 17.70 10.98
C HIS A 359 27.14 18.97 11.67
N ARG A 360 27.20 20.13 10.99
CA ARG A 360 26.62 21.38 11.51
C ARG A 360 25.11 21.30 11.65
N GLN A 361 24.40 20.79 10.64
CA GLN A 361 22.94 20.58 10.70
C GLN A 361 22.56 19.58 11.79
N ALA A 362 23.31 18.50 11.96
CA ALA A 362 23.09 17.52 13.01
C ALA A 362 23.34 18.09 14.41
N THR A 363 24.37 18.93 14.56
CA THR A 363 24.63 19.64 15.81
C THR A 363 23.51 20.61 16.14
N LEU A 364 23.04 21.38 15.15
CA LEU A 364 21.88 22.26 15.32
C LEU A 364 20.64 21.48 15.75
N ALA A 365 20.34 20.37 15.08
CA ALA A 365 19.21 19.50 15.42
C ALA A 365 19.29 19.02 16.88
N LYS A 366 20.47 18.57 17.32
CA LYS A 366 20.72 18.14 18.72
C LYS A 366 20.50 19.29 19.72
N LEU A 367 20.94 20.50 19.40
CA LEU A 367 20.77 21.68 20.26
C LEU A 367 19.30 22.13 20.35
N GLU A 368 18.55 22.01 19.27
CA GLU A 368 17.12 22.37 19.20
C GLU A 368 16.18 21.26 19.69
N GLY A 369 16.70 20.07 20.00
CA GLY A 369 15.87 18.90 20.34
C GLY A 369 15.03 18.39 19.17
N LYS A 370 15.44 18.66 17.93
CA LYS A 370 14.81 18.19 16.69
C LYS A 370 15.60 17.04 16.07
N CYS A 371 15.00 16.34 15.12
CA CYS A 371 15.76 15.41 14.29
C CYS A 371 16.38 16.11 13.07
N LEU A 372 17.48 15.54 12.55
CA LEU A 372 18.20 16.08 11.38
C LEU A 372 17.29 16.24 10.15
N GLY A 373 16.33 15.33 9.97
CA GLY A 373 15.42 15.40 8.85
C GLY A 373 14.38 16.52 8.95
N GLU A 374 14.03 16.97 10.16
CA GLU A 374 13.18 18.16 10.37
C GLU A 374 13.96 19.43 10.06
N VAL A 375 15.19 19.57 10.57
CA VAL A 375 16.06 20.71 10.24
C VAL A 375 16.25 20.86 8.74
N ARG A 376 16.45 19.76 8.01
CA ARG A 376 16.60 19.78 6.54
C ARG A 376 15.31 20.10 5.78
N ARG A 377 14.15 19.93 6.40
CA ARG A 377 12.84 20.30 5.81
C ARG A 377 12.49 21.76 6.07
N ASP A 378 12.95 22.29 7.19
CA ASP A 378 12.83 23.70 7.54
C ASP A 378 13.86 24.57 6.77
N ASP A 379 14.94 23.97 6.27
CA ASP A 379 16.01 24.65 5.52
C ASP A 379 15.71 24.71 4.00
N ASP A 380 15.16 25.84 3.55
CA ASP A 380 14.85 26.08 2.14
C ASP A 380 16.07 26.29 1.22
N ARG A 381 17.29 26.36 1.76
CA ARG A 381 18.51 26.61 0.96
C ARG A 381 18.86 25.43 0.06
N ARG A 382 18.37 24.24 0.36
CA ARG A 382 18.68 23.01 -0.38
C ARG A 382 17.45 22.16 -0.60
N ARG A 383 17.31 21.62 -1.81
CA ARG A 383 16.16 20.76 -2.14
C ARG A 383 16.27 19.42 -1.43
N LEU A 384 15.16 18.95 -0.85
CA LEU A 384 15.06 17.63 -0.23
C LEU A 384 15.50 16.49 -1.16
N SER A 385 15.26 16.62 -2.47
CA SER A 385 15.67 15.62 -3.45
C SER A 385 17.18 15.42 -3.49
N ASP A 386 17.98 16.46 -3.22
CA ASP A 386 19.44 16.38 -3.32
C ASP A 386 20.01 15.58 -2.14
N TYR A 387 19.46 15.80 -0.93
CA TYR A 387 19.76 14.95 0.22
C TYR A 387 19.43 13.48 -0.06
N MET A 388 18.27 13.21 -0.65
CA MET A 388 17.87 11.83 -0.94
C MET A 388 18.76 11.16 -1.98
N LYS A 389 19.25 11.89 -3.00
CA LYS A 389 20.21 11.36 -3.99
C LYS A 389 21.54 10.98 -3.34
N GLU A 390 21.94 11.71 -2.33
CA GLU A 390 23.12 11.41 -1.50
C GLU A 390 22.83 10.42 -0.38
N GLN A 391 21.63 9.81 -0.37
CA GLN A 391 21.17 8.87 0.65
C GLN A 391 21.15 9.44 2.08
N LYS A 392 21.01 10.76 2.21
CA LYS A 392 20.94 11.49 3.47
C LYS A 392 19.52 11.50 4.03
N CYS A 393 19.41 11.51 5.36
CA CYS A 393 18.12 11.46 6.05
C CYS A 393 17.31 12.76 5.89
N ILE A 394 16.05 12.62 5.53
CA ILE A 394 15.04 13.70 5.55
C ILE A 394 13.79 13.26 6.32
N CYS A 395 13.87 12.24 7.17
CA CYS A 395 12.71 11.68 7.86
C CYS A 395 12.20 12.60 8.98
N ARG A 396 10.90 12.55 9.27
CA ARG A 396 10.32 13.22 10.46
C ARG A 396 10.68 12.45 11.73
N SER A 397 10.53 13.08 12.90
CA SER A 397 10.78 12.47 14.21
C SER A 397 9.97 11.20 14.51
N SER A 398 8.84 10.99 13.82
CA SER A 398 8.03 9.76 13.90
C SER A 398 8.69 8.54 13.23
N CYS A 399 9.70 8.74 12.40
CA CYS A 399 10.45 7.65 11.77
C CYS A 399 11.50 7.06 12.71
N SER A 400 11.63 5.74 12.72
CA SER A 400 12.57 5.00 13.56
C SER A 400 14.04 5.34 13.29
N CYS A 401 14.39 5.73 12.06
CA CYS A 401 15.77 6.11 11.72
C CYS A 401 16.12 7.56 12.09
N ALA A 402 15.14 8.39 12.47
CA ALA A 402 15.33 9.84 12.57
C ALA A 402 16.44 10.23 13.57
N TRP A 403 16.45 9.61 14.75
CA TRP A 403 17.43 9.90 15.79
C TRP A 403 18.78 9.25 15.52
N ASP A 404 18.82 8.03 15.00
CA ASP A 404 20.08 7.41 14.61
C ASP A 404 20.81 8.23 13.54
N CYS A 405 20.10 8.70 12.52
CA CYS A 405 20.65 9.57 11.48
C CYS A 405 21.01 10.98 12.01
N THR A 406 20.44 11.40 13.14
CA THR A 406 20.83 12.65 13.81
C THR A 406 22.12 12.46 14.61
N LEU A 407 22.29 11.29 15.23
CA LEU A 407 23.50 10.94 15.97
C LEU A 407 24.69 10.74 15.02
N ASP A 408 24.47 10.05 13.90
CA ASP A 408 25.44 9.76 12.85
C ASP A 408 24.93 10.31 11.50
N PRO A 409 25.30 11.57 11.14
CA PRO A 409 24.80 12.22 9.92
C PRO A 409 25.42 11.69 8.62
N GLU A 410 26.51 10.92 8.70
CA GLU A 410 27.17 10.30 7.55
C GLU A 410 26.53 8.95 7.17
N ARG A 411 25.79 8.35 8.11
CA ARG A 411 25.03 7.12 7.87
C ARG A 411 24.08 7.29 6.69
N ARG A 412 24.11 6.32 5.78
CA ARG A 412 23.09 6.15 4.74
C ARG A 412 21.73 5.90 5.36
N CYS A 413 20.77 6.77 5.06
CA CYS A 413 19.42 6.67 5.59
C CYS A 413 18.70 5.47 4.96
N PRO A 414 18.15 4.54 5.77
CA PRO A 414 17.41 3.38 5.24
C PRO A 414 16.12 3.78 4.51
N CYS A 415 15.62 5.00 4.72
CA CYS A 415 14.43 5.50 4.02
C CYS A 415 14.73 6.25 2.72
N ALA A 416 16.00 6.51 2.38
CA ALA A 416 16.34 7.31 1.20
C ALA A 416 15.76 6.71 -0.09
N GLU A 417 15.82 5.39 -0.22
CA GLU A 417 15.35 4.65 -1.40
C GLU A 417 13.83 4.72 -1.57
N ARG A 418 13.06 4.42 -0.51
CA ARG A 418 11.58 4.50 -0.58
C ARG A 418 11.12 5.92 -0.89
N LEU A 419 11.76 6.91 -0.27
CA LEU A 419 11.43 8.31 -0.50
C LEU A 419 11.76 8.70 -1.93
N MET A 420 12.88 8.22 -2.48
CA MET A 420 13.28 8.48 -3.87
C MET A 420 12.25 7.92 -4.85
N ARG A 421 11.78 6.68 -4.64
CA ARG A 421 10.71 6.07 -5.44
C ARG A 421 9.43 6.92 -5.42
N ILE A 422 8.98 7.32 -4.24
CA ILE A 422 7.78 8.18 -4.08
C ILE A 422 7.97 9.51 -4.82
N MET A 423 9.13 10.15 -4.66
CA MET A 423 9.42 11.43 -5.30
C MET A 423 9.44 11.31 -6.84
N LEU A 424 10.06 10.27 -7.38
CA LEU A 424 10.08 10.01 -8.82
C LEU A 424 8.68 9.74 -9.37
N ALA A 425 7.84 9.00 -8.65
CA ALA A 425 6.45 8.78 -9.04
C ALA A 425 5.65 10.10 -9.07
N LYS A 426 5.77 10.93 -8.03
CA LYS A 426 5.11 12.26 -7.99
C LYS A 426 5.52 13.17 -9.14
N ARG A 427 6.81 13.20 -9.48
CA ARG A 427 7.33 14.09 -10.54
C ARG A 427 7.02 13.61 -11.95
N ARG A 428 6.63 12.36 -12.13
CA ARG A 428 6.33 11.81 -13.46
C ARG A 428 5.06 12.45 -14.03
N LYS A 429 5.16 13.03 -15.23
CA LYS A 429 4.04 13.70 -15.92
C LYS A 429 3.02 12.76 -16.59
N GLY A 430 3.35 11.48 -16.74
CA GLY A 430 2.50 10.49 -17.40
C GLY A 430 2.62 9.09 -16.76
N PRO A 431 2.09 8.03 -17.41
CA PRO A 431 2.13 6.68 -16.86
C PRO A 431 3.57 6.12 -16.81
N GLY A 432 4.47 6.58 -17.67
CA GLY A 432 5.80 5.99 -17.82
C GLY A 432 5.77 4.68 -18.61
N SER A 433 6.93 4.04 -18.76
CA SER A 433 7.10 2.87 -19.64
C SER A 433 6.67 1.53 -19.06
N ARG A 434 6.59 1.41 -17.73
CA ARG A 434 6.20 0.17 -17.04
C ARG A 434 4.69 0.04 -16.97
N HIS A 435 4.15 -1.18 -16.94
CA HIS A 435 2.72 -1.44 -16.76
C HIS A 435 2.16 -0.85 -15.46
N PHE A 436 0.88 -0.45 -15.47
CA PHE A 436 0.19 0.20 -14.35
C PHE A 436 0.35 -0.59 -13.04
N GLY A 437 0.03 -1.89 -13.06
CA GLY A 437 0.15 -2.75 -11.89
C GLY A 437 1.55 -2.82 -11.28
N VAL A 438 2.60 -2.86 -12.11
CA VAL A 438 4.00 -2.87 -11.65
C VAL A 438 4.36 -1.56 -10.94
N ARG A 439 3.91 -0.42 -11.47
CA ARG A 439 4.13 0.90 -10.85
C ARG A 439 3.41 1.01 -9.51
N CYS A 440 2.15 0.58 -9.46
CA CYS A 440 1.34 0.56 -8.25
C CYS A 440 1.93 -0.38 -7.18
N SER A 441 2.42 -1.56 -7.57
CA SER A 441 3.11 -2.47 -6.65
C SER A 441 4.42 -1.87 -6.11
N SER A 442 5.19 -1.17 -6.94
CA SER A 442 6.40 -0.46 -6.49
C SER A 442 6.08 0.66 -5.49
N LEU A 443 5.00 1.40 -5.72
CA LEU A 443 4.50 2.41 -4.79
C LEU A 443 4.02 1.81 -3.48
N ALA A 444 3.18 0.78 -3.53
CA ALA A 444 2.70 0.06 -2.35
C ALA A 444 3.86 -0.49 -1.50
N LYS A 445 4.93 -0.98 -2.13
CA LYS A 445 6.17 -1.35 -1.44
C LYS A 445 6.82 -0.18 -0.70
N ALA A 446 6.99 0.97 -1.36
CA ALA A 446 7.57 2.15 -0.74
C ALA A 446 6.71 2.70 0.41
N ILE A 447 5.39 2.60 0.30
CA ILE A 447 4.43 2.96 1.35
C ILE A 447 4.51 1.97 2.52
N PHE A 448 4.51 0.67 2.25
CA PHE A 448 4.65 -0.36 3.29
C PHE A 448 5.95 -0.19 4.08
N GLN A 449 7.08 0.04 3.38
CA GLN A 449 8.34 0.40 4.00
C GLN A 449 8.21 1.66 4.87
N GLY A 450 7.36 2.60 4.48
CA GLY A 450 7.09 3.81 5.24
C GLY A 450 6.38 3.58 6.55
N VAL A 451 5.20 2.95 6.50
CA VAL A 451 4.43 2.63 7.70
C VAL A 451 5.18 1.66 8.62
N SER A 452 6.03 0.80 8.06
CA SER A 452 6.92 -0.09 8.83
C SER A 452 8.04 0.64 9.56
N CYS A 453 8.48 1.79 9.04
CA CYS A 453 9.52 2.62 9.67
C CYS A 453 8.95 3.58 10.71
N ILE A 454 7.63 3.66 10.91
CA ILE A 454 7.05 4.49 11.97
C ILE A 454 7.40 3.88 13.32
N ARG A 455 7.78 4.72 14.27
CA ARG A 455 8.12 4.30 15.63
C ARG A 455 6.92 3.68 16.33
N ARG A 456 7.19 2.83 17.32
CA ARG A 456 6.15 2.10 18.05
C ARG A 456 5.44 2.95 19.08
N ASP A 457 6.17 3.93 19.63
CA ASP A 457 5.72 4.80 20.69
C ASP A 457 5.01 6.07 20.19
N VAL A 458 4.82 6.20 18.88
CA VAL A 458 3.97 7.26 18.31
C VAL A 458 2.55 6.77 18.11
N ASP A 459 1.63 7.72 18.10
CA ASP A 459 0.18 7.49 17.93
C ASP A 459 -0.17 6.92 16.54
N ASP A 460 -1.31 6.23 16.45
CA ASP A 460 -1.86 5.70 15.19
C ASP A 460 -2.07 6.77 14.14
N TYR A 461 -2.27 8.02 14.55
CA TYR A 461 -2.34 9.20 13.69
C TYR A 461 -1.18 9.29 12.69
N GLU A 462 0.06 8.97 13.09
CA GLU A 462 1.21 9.04 12.16
C GLU A 462 1.12 7.96 11.06
N ILE A 463 0.57 6.78 11.38
CA ILE A 463 0.33 5.73 10.40
C ILE A 463 -0.80 6.16 9.45
N ALA A 464 -1.89 6.71 10.00
CA ALA A 464 -3.01 7.24 9.22
C ALA A 464 -2.56 8.33 8.23
N VAL A 465 -1.70 9.28 8.66
CA VAL A 465 -1.14 10.32 7.79
C VAL A 465 -0.32 9.75 6.63
N GLU A 466 0.45 8.68 6.85
CA GLU A 466 1.21 8.04 5.77
C GLU A 466 0.30 7.26 4.81
N LEU A 467 -0.80 6.67 5.31
CA LEU A 467 -1.82 6.03 4.47
C LEU A 467 -2.65 7.07 3.67
N ASP A 468 -2.99 8.22 4.24
CA ASP A 468 -3.66 9.30 3.49
C ASP A 468 -2.80 9.82 2.34
N ARG A 469 -1.48 9.95 2.56
CA ARG A 469 -0.53 10.27 1.48
C ARG A 469 -0.50 9.18 0.42
N ALA A 470 -0.67 7.92 0.79
CA ALA A 470 -0.76 6.82 -0.16
C ALA A 470 -2.02 6.93 -1.03
N LEU A 471 -3.18 7.24 -0.44
CA LEU A 471 -4.43 7.45 -1.17
C LEU A 471 -4.28 8.55 -2.25
N LEU A 472 -3.65 9.67 -1.89
CA LEU A 472 -3.37 10.75 -2.85
C LEU A 472 -2.44 10.28 -3.98
N LEU A 473 -1.35 9.58 -3.65
CA LEU A 473 -0.39 9.07 -4.63
C LEU A 473 -1.02 8.10 -5.64
N PHE A 474 -1.86 7.19 -5.17
CA PHE A 474 -2.54 6.23 -6.03
C PHE A 474 -3.61 6.90 -6.90
N THR A 475 -4.33 7.88 -6.35
CA THR A 475 -5.28 8.69 -7.14
C THR A 475 -4.57 9.41 -8.28
N GLU A 476 -3.40 10.02 -8.02
CA GLU A 476 -2.56 10.63 -9.06
C GLU A 476 -2.12 9.61 -10.12
N GLU A 477 -1.77 8.37 -9.73
CA GLU A 477 -1.36 7.33 -10.67
C GLU A 477 -2.50 6.80 -11.54
N VAL A 478 -3.68 6.60 -10.95
CA VAL A 478 -4.91 6.28 -11.69
C VAL A 478 -5.19 7.37 -12.71
N GLN A 479 -5.11 8.64 -12.30
CA GLN A 479 -5.33 9.77 -13.21
C GLN A 479 -4.32 9.82 -14.36
N LYS A 480 -3.01 9.63 -14.08
CA LYS A 480 -1.97 9.56 -15.13
C LYS A 480 -2.24 8.45 -16.14
N GLN A 481 -2.70 7.29 -15.67
CA GLN A 481 -3.02 6.14 -16.53
C GLN A 481 -4.22 6.45 -17.43
N ARG A 482 -5.28 7.04 -16.88
CA ARG A 482 -6.50 7.39 -17.63
C ARG A 482 -6.28 8.49 -18.65
N VAL A 483 -5.58 9.58 -18.28
CA VAL A 483 -5.27 10.67 -19.21
C VAL A 483 -4.46 10.17 -20.40
N ALA A 484 -3.54 9.23 -20.19
CA ALA A 484 -2.77 8.64 -21.27
C ALA A 484 -3.64 7.74 -22.17
N ALA A 485 -4.54 6.94 -21.60
CA ALA A 485 -5.49 6.13 -22.37
C ALA A 485 -6.44 6.99 -23.21
N ALA A 486 -7.00 8.06 -22.63
CA ALA A 486 -7.86 9.00 -23.35
C ALA A 486 -7.13 9.66 -24.54
N LYS A 487 -5.87 10.07 -24.34
CA LYS A 487 -5.03 10.61 -25.42
C LYS A 487 -4.74 9.58 -26.51
N ALA A 488 -4.46 8.33 -26.14
CA ALA A 488 -4.23 7.23 -27.09
C ALA A 488 -5.50 6.92 -27.92
N ASN A 489 -6.68 7.10 -27.33
CA ASN A 489 -7.98 6.90 -27.97
C ASN A 489 -8.46 8.13 -28.79
N GLY A 490 -7.63 9.17 -28.94
CA GLY A 490 -7.94 10.33 -29.77
C GLY A 490 -8.84 11.39 -29.13
N VAL A 491 -9.08 11.32 -27.81
CA VAL A 491 -9.82 12.35 -27.07
C VAL A 491 -8.87 13.52 -26.79
N LYS A 492 -9.11 14.69 -27.41
CA LYS A 492 -8.35 15.91 -27.12
C LYS A 492 -8.71 16.42 -25.72
N SER A 493 -7.71 16.65 -24.87
CA SER A 493 -7.91 17.31 -23.59
C SER A 493 -8.34 18.77 -23.80
N LEU A 494 -9.35 19.22 -23.06
CA LEU A 494 -9.86 20.61 -23.00
C LEU A 494 -8.83 21.66 -22.49
N SER A 495 -7.56 21.30 -22.41
CA SER A 495 -6.47 22.17 -21.96
C SER A 495 -5.50 22.59 -23.08
N ASP A 496 -5.83 22.31 -24.34
CA ASP A 496 -4.99 22.67 -25.50
C ASP A 496 -5.54 23.89 -26.29
N ASP A 497 -6.42 24.70 -25.68
CA ASP A 497 -6.80 26.04 -26.15
C ASP A 497 -6.39 27.14 -25.14
#